data_AF-A0A7S0PMM7-F1
#
_entry.id   AF-A0A7S0PMM7-F1
#
_cell.length_a   1.000
_cell.length_b   1.000
_cell.length_c   1.000
_cell.angle_alpha   90.00
_cell.angle_beta   90.00
_cell.angle_gamma   90.00
#
_symmetry.space_group_name_H-M   'P 1'
#
loop_
_entity.id
_entity.type
_entity.pdbx_description
1 polymer ?
#
loop_
_entity_poly.entity_id
_entity_poly.type
_entity_poly.pdbx_seq_one_letter_code
_entity_poly.pdbx_strand_id
1 'polypeptide(L)'
;IVSAPCVRRTLRDRRAELDEAHRAHATSRARLERAVTATAGRDRAEGPRAALAAERERNATENLRRARAENARIESAIRDERDGLARAREALTARAAALATAQGTARANRSRMFQCALPDETRLQTLRLKHARESLAMERARAVERLRIVFPIAVERVSVERDPGKDETPERSIAENRPTFANAMRPRPPPPTAVTVCGLRIPDPGDASPITSAREISAGLGVTLALLTLSASVLGAPLLHRGEFRGSESRVWTPGSFWDDEPEAAKPGSRTAGKLRLYLPEKYLPGDA
;
A
#
# COMPACT_ATOMS: atom_id res chain seq x y z
N ILE A 1 23.43 -99.12 118.65
CA ILE A 1 23.96 -98.23 117.59
C ILE A 1 22.96 -98.35 116.45
N VAL A 2 22.02 -97.44 116.14
CA VAL A 2 21.90 -95.98 116.21
C VAL A 2 20.56 -95.59 116.86
N SER A 3 20.44 -94.43 117.51
CA SER A 3 19.26 -94.05 118.31
C SER A 3 18.11 -93.43 117.50
N ALA A 4 16.87 -93.77 117.89
CA ALA A 4 15.59 -93.38 117.28
C ALA A 4 15.28 -91.86 117.08
N PRO A 5 15.89 -90.88 117.78
CA PRO A 5 15.58 -89.46 117.56
C PRO A 5 16.06 -88.91 116.21
N CYS A 6 17.08 -89.52 115.60
CA CYS A 6 17.76 -89.01 114.41
C CYS A 6 16.93 -89.21 113.12
N VAL A 7 16.12 -90.27 113.05
CA VAL A 7 15.31 -90.62 111.86
C VAL A 7 14.02 -89.78 111.78
N ARG A 8 13.51 -89.29 112.92
CA ARG A 8 12.24 -88.55 112.97
C ARG A 8 12.36 -87.10 112.48
N ARG A 9 13.55 -86.50 112.60
CA ARG A 9 13.84 -85.14 112.12
C ARG A 9 14.00 -85.13 110.59
N THR A 10 14.79 -86.06 110.07
CA THR A 10 15.03 -86.19 108.62
C THR A 10 13.77 -86.48 107.82
N LEU A 11 12.81 -87.25 108.36
CA LEU A 11 11.51 -87.49 107.72
C LEU A 11 10.57 -86.27 107.75
N ARG A 12 10.68 -85.39 108.76
CA ARG A 12 9.89 -84.15 108.82
C ARG A 12 10.40 -83.13 107.81
N ASP A 13 11.72 -82.98 107.72
CA ASP A 13 12.37 -82.08 106.77
C ASP A 13 12.06 -82.51 105.32
N ARG A 14 12.13 -83.83 105.04
CA ARG A 14 11.74 -84.38 103.73
C ARG A 14 10.26 -84.11 103.38
N ARG A 15 9.38 -84.11 104.38
CA ARG A 15 7.93 -83.90 104.16
C ARG A 15 7.63 -82.43 103.90
N ALA A 16 8.32 -81.52 104.59
CA ALA A 16 8.24 -80.08 104.31
C ALA A 16 8.77 -79.74 102.91
N GLU A 17 9.89 -80.35 102.49
CA GLU A 17 10.43 -80.21 101.13
C GLU A 17 9.45 -80.70 100.05
N LEU A 18 8.75 -81.82 100.30
CA LEU A 18 7.74 -82.35 99.39
C LEU A 18 6.50 -81.45 99.29
N ASP A 19 6.02 -80.91 100.41
CA ASP A 19 4.87 -79.99 100.42
C ASP A 19 5.19 -78.64 99.77
N GLU A 20 6.45 -78.21 99.82
CA GLU A 20 6.94 -77.03 99.12
C GLU A 20 7.05 -77.29 97.60
N ALA A 21 7.59 -78.45 97.21
CA ALA A 21 7.63 -78.86 95.80
C ALA A 21 6.22 -79.00 95.19
N HIS A 22 5.25 -79.54 95.94
CA HIS A 22 3.86 -79.65 95.48
C HIS A 22 3.20 -78.28 95.28
N ARG A 23 3.47 -77.30 96.15
CA ARG A 23 2.98 -75.92 96.00
C ARG A 23 3.63 -75.21 94.81
N ALA A 24 4.94 -75.40 94.61
CA ALA A 24 5.65 -74.90 93.43
C ALA A 24 5.11 -75.52 92.12
N HIS A 25 4.76 -76.80 92.14
CA HIS A 25 4.15 -77.47 90.98
C HIS A 25 2.71 -77.00 90.70
N ALA A 26 1.89 -76.79 91.74
CA ALA A 26 0.53 -76.28 91.58
C ALA A 26 0.51 -74.84 91.02
N THR A 27 1.42 -74.00 91.49
CA THR A 27 1.55 -72.61 91.02
C THR A 27 2.07 -72.51 89.59
N SER A 28 3.04 -73.33 89.20
CA SER A 28 3.52 -73.40 87.81
C SER A 28 2.43 -73.93 86.87
N ARG A 29 1.68 -74.96 87.27
CA ARG A 29 0.55 -75.48 86.49
C ARG A 29 -0.57 -74.45 86.28
N ALA A 30 -0.98 -73.75 87.34
CA ALA A 30 -2.01 -72.70 87.24
C ALA A 30 -1.56 -71.49 86.39
N ARG A 31 -0.25 -71.26 86.28
CA ARG A 31 0.34 -70.22 85.43
C ARG A 31 0.32 -70.65 83.96
N LEU A 32 0.59 -71.94 83.69
CA LEU A 32 0.51 -72.52 82.36
C LEU A 32 -0.93 -72.54 81.83
N GLU A 33 -1.90 -72.98 82.65
CA GLU A 33 -3.32 -73.04 82.27
C GLU A 33 -3.90 -71.65 81.95
N ARG A 34 -3.45 -70.60 82.66
CA ARG A 34 -3.81 -69.20 82.34
C ARG A 34 -3.16 -68.70 81.04
N ALA A 35 -1.93 -69.11 80.75
CA ALA A 35 -1.26 -68.75 79.50
C ALA A 35 -1.92 -69.45 78.28
N VAL A 36 -2.35 -70.70 78.44
CA VAL A 36 -3.02 -71.48 77.39
C VAL A 36 -4.42 -70.95 77.09
N THR A 37 -5.18 -70.53 78.11
CA THR A 37 -6.52 -69.94 77.88
C THR A 37 -6.46 -68.53 77.30
N ALA A 38 -5.45 -67.72 77.67
CA ALA A 38 -5.22 -66.40 77.09
C ALA A 38 -4.81 -66.46 75.60
N THR A 39 -4.03 -67.47 75.21
CA THR A 39 -3.63 -67.68 73.81
C THR A 39 -4.81 -68.16 72.95
N ALA A 40 -5.63 -69.09 73.44
CA ALA A 40 -6.83 -69.56 72.73
C ALA A 40 -7.88 -68.45 72.47
N GLY A 41 -7.96 -67.43 73.34
CA GLY A 41 -8.80 -66.25 73.14
C GLY A 41 -8.26 -65.27 72.09
N ARG A 42 -6.93 -65.22 71.92
CA ARG A 42 -6.23 -64.38 70.94
C ARG A 42 -6.41 -64.92 69.52
N ASP A 43 -6.31 -66.22 69.35
CA ASP A 43 -6.44 -66.90 68.06
C ASP A 43 -7.83 -66.72 67.42
N ARG A 44 -8.90 -66.67 68.23
CA ARG A 44 -10.27 -66.41 67.76
C ARG A 44 -10.49 -64.96 67.27
N ALA A 45 -9.77 -63.99 67.83
CA ALA A 45 -9.86 -62.59 67.42
C ALA A 45 -8.94 -62.24 66.24
N GLU A 46 -7.88 -63.04 66.01
CA GLU A 46 -6.96 -62.88 64.90
C GLU A 46 -7.52 -63.42 63.56
N GLY A 47 -8.38 -64.44 63.59
CA GLY A 47 -9.05 -64.99 62.39
C GLY A 47 -9.75 -63.96 61.48
N PRO A 48 -10.69 -63.12 62.00
CA PRO A 48 -11.38 -62.12 61.17
C PRO A 48 -10.47 -60.96 60.72
N ARG A 49 -9.43 -60.63 61.51
CA ARG A 49 -8.44 -59.61 61.13
C ARG A 49 -7.50 -60.10 60.03
N ALA A 50 -7.10 -61.36 60.08
CA ALA A 50 -6.30 -62.00 59.04
C ALA A 50 -7.07 -62.12 57.72
N ALA A 51 -8.37 -62.44 57.78
CA ALA A 51 -9.23 -62.49 56.59
C ALA A 51 -9.38 -61.11 55.91
N LEU A 52 -9.61 -60.04 56.68
CA LEU A 52 -9.68 -58.67 56.17
C LEU A 52 -8.33 -58.17 55.62
N ALA A 53 -7.22 -58.58 56.23
CA ALA A 53 -5.88 -58.27 55.71
C ALA A 53 -5.62 -58.96 54.36
N ALA A 54 -5.96 -60.25 54.25
CA ALA A 54 -5.83 -61.00 53.01
C ALA A 54 -6.73 -60.45 51.88
N GLU A 55 -7.93 -59.95 52.20
CA GLU A 55 -8.82 -59.30 51.24
C GLU A 55 -8.26 -57.96 50.76
N ARG A 56 -7.69 -57.15 51.66
CA ARG A 56 -7.00 -55.90 51.31
C ARG A 56 -5.79 -56.14 50.43
N GLU A 57 -5.02 -57.19 50.69
CA GLU A 57 -3.89 -57.58 49.86
C GLU A 57 -4.35 -58.00 48.46
N ARG A 58 -5.41 -58.82 48.36
CA ARG A 58 -6.00 -59.19 47.05
C ARG A 58 -6.46 -57.95 46.29
N ASN A 59 -7.22 -57.06 46.92
CA ASN A 59 -7.68 -55.82 46.31
C ASN A 59 -6.50 -54.93 45.89
N ALA A 60 -5.44 -54.84 46.70
CA ALA A 60 -4.23 -54.10 46.34
C ALA A 60 -3.52 -54.72 45.12
N THR A 61 -3.40 -56.05 45.06
CA THR A 61 -2.80 -56.74 43.90
C THR A 61 -3.63 -56.57 42.63
N GLU A 62 -4.96 -56.61 42.75
CA GLU A 62 -5.85 -56.40 41.62
C GLU A 62 -5.81 -54.94 41.12
N ASN A 63 -5.78 -53.97 42.04
CA ASN A 63 -5.62 -52.56 41.71
C ASN A 63 -4.27 -52.29 41.02
N LEU A 64 -3.18 -52.91 41.49
CA LEU A 64 -1.88 -52.83 40.83
C LEU A 64 -1.90 -53.45 39.43
N ARG A 65 -2.61 -54.57 39.25
CA ARG A 65 -2.77 -55.21 37.94
C ARG A 65 -3.57 -54.32 36.97
N ARG A 66 -4.66 -53.71 37.44
CA ARG A 66 -5.46 -52.75 36.66
C ARG A 66 -4.64 -51.53 36.28
N ALA A 67 -3.92 -50.93 37.22
CA ALA A 67 -3.04 -49.78 36.97
C ALA A 67 -1.93 -50.10 35.95
N ARG A 68 -1.33 -51.30 36.02
CA ARG A 68 -0.34 -51.74 35.02
C ARG A 68 -0.95 -51.92 33.63
N ALA A 69 -2.15 -52.49 33.54
CA ALA A 69 -2.84 -52.63 32.26
C ALA A 69 -3.23 -51.28 31.66
N GLU A 70 -3.65 -50.33 32.49
CA GLU A 70 -3.96 -48.97 32.07
C GLU A 70 -2.70 -48.20 31.63
N ASN A 71 -1.61 -48.28 32.39
CA ASN A 71 -0.32 -47.70 31.99
C ASN A 71 0.18 -48.28 30.66
N ALA A 72 0.05 -49.60 30.43
CA ALA A 72 0.44 -50.20 29.17
C ALA A 72 -0.38 -49.68 27.98
N ARG A 73 -1.69 -49.41 28.17
CA ARG A 73 -2.56 -48.80 27.15
C ARG A 73 -2.19 -47.34 26.88
N ILE A 74 -1.90 -46.57 27.92
CA ILE A 74 -1.45 -45.19 27.79
C ILE A 74 -0.09 -45.15 27.07
N GLU A 75 0.83 -46.04 27.40
CA GLU A 75 2.14 -46.15 26.74
C GLU A 75 2.04 -46.55 25.26
N SER A 76 1.09 -47.41 24.89
CA SER A 76 0.84 -47.70 23.48
C SER A 76 0.23 -46.50 22.76
N ALA A 77 -0.75 -45.82 23.36
CA ALA A 77 -1.37 -44.63 22.77
C ALA A 77 -0.36 -43.50 22.56
N ILE A 78 0.53 -43.25 23.53
CA ILE A 78 1.61 -42.27 23.41
C ILE A 78 2.59 -42.64 22.29
N ARG A 79 2.89 -43.94 22.11
CA ARG A 79 3.74 -44.39 21.01
C ARG A 79 3.08 -44.15 19.66
N ASP A 80 1.81 -44.51 19.51
CA ASP A 80 1.07 -44.31 18.27
C ASP A 80 0.95 -42.82 17.91
N GLU A 81 0.72 -41.95 18.90
CA GLU A 81 0.71 -40.50 18.71
C GLU A 81 2.09 -39.96 18.31
N ARG A 82 3.17 -40.45 18.93
CA ARG A 82 4.54 -40.07 18.57
C ARG A 82 4.89 -40.48 17.13
N ASP A 83 4.51 -41.68 16.73
CA ASP A 83 4.71 -42.18 15.37
C ASP A 83 3.84 -41.44 14.36
N GLY A 84 2.63 -41.02 14.76
CA GLY A 84 1.78 -40.12 13.99
C GLY A 84 2.44 -38.74 13.78
N LEU A 85 2.97 -38.15 14.85
CA LEU A 85 3.67 -36.86 14.80
C LEU A 85 4.97 -36.93 13.99
N ALA A 86 5.72 -38.04 14.07
CA ALA A 86 6.93 -38.24 13.27
C ALA A 86 6.60 -38.24 11.77
N ARG A 87 5.59 -39.02 11.35
CA ARG A 87 5.11 -39.04 9.96
C ARG A 87 4.59 -37.69 9.49
N ALA A 88 3.86 -36.98 10.35
CA ALA A 88 3.38 -35.62 10.02
C ALA A 88 4.54 -34.63 9.83
N ARG A 89 5.59 -34.71 10.66
CA ARG A 89 6.79 -33.88 10.52
C ARG A 89 7.54 -34.17 9.22
N GLU A 90 7.71 -35.44 8.86
CA GLU A 90 8.34 -35.85 7.59
C GLU A 90 7.54 -35.36 6.37
N ALA A 91 6.21 -35.43 6.43
CA ALA A 91 5.37 -34.88 5.37
C ALA A 91 5.50 -33.35 5.24
N LEU A 92 5.63 -32.63 6.37
CA LEU A 92 5.85 -31.18 6.37
C LEU A 92 7.23 -30.80 5.84
N THR A 93 8.29 -31.53 6.19
CA THR A 93 9.65 -31.27 5.67
C THR A 93 9.70 -31.52 4.16
N ALA A 94 9.06 -32.59 3.67
CA ALA A 94 8.94 -32.86 2.24
C ALA A 94 8.18 -31.74 1.49
N ARG A 95 7.05 -31.27 2.04
CA ARG A 95 6.31 -30.13 1.47
C ARG A 95 7.12 -28.85 1.47
N ALA A 96 7.87 -28.57 2.54
CA ALA A 96 8.75 -27.41 2.62
C ALA A 96 9.86 -27.47 1.55
N ALA A 97 10.46 -28.64 1.32
CA ALA A 97 11.44 -28.84 0.26
C ALA A 97 10.83 -28.64 -1.15
N ALA A 98 9.62 -29.16 -1.39
CA ALA A 98 8.90 -28.94 -2.63
C ALA A 98 8.56 -27.46 -2.87
N LEU A 99 8.16 -26.73 -1.82
CA LEU A 99 7.94 -25.28 -1.91
C LEU A 99 9.24 -24.53 -2.20
N ALA A 100 10.35 -24.89 -1.57
CA ALA A 100 11.65 -24.27 -1.81
C ALA A 100 12.12 -24.44 -3.26
N THR A 101 11.94 -25.64 -3.84
CA THR A 101 12.27 -25.90 -5.25
C THR A 101 11.36 -25.13 -6.21
N ALA A 102 10.05 -25.06 -5.94
CA ALA A 102 9.11 -24.25 -6.71
C ALA A 102 9.44 -22.74 -6.64
N GLN A 103 9.82 -22.24 -5.46
CA GLN A 103 10.28 -20.85 -5.31
C GLN A 103 11.59 -20.58 -6.05
N GLY A 104 12.52 -21.54 -6.03
CA GLY A 104 13.78 -21.48 -6.77
C GLY A 104 13.56 -21.36 -8.29
N THR A 105 12.69 -22.22 -8.84
CA THR A 105 12.33 -22.17 -10.27
C THR A 105 11.60 -20.88 -10.64
N ALA A 106 10.67 -20.41 -9.81
CA ALA A 106 9.98 -19.13 -10.03
C ALA A 106 10.96 -17.93 -9.97
N ARG A 107 11.96 -17.97 -9.10
CA ARG A 107 13.02 -16.93 -9.03
C ARG A 107 13.92 -16.98 -10.26
N ALA A 108 14.32 -18.17 -10.70
CA ALA A 108 15.11 -18.34 -11.93
C ALA A 108 14.34 -17.86 -13.17
N ASN A 109 13.05 -18.18 -13.27
CA ASN A 109 12.18 -17.71 -14.36
C ASN A 109 12.03 -16.19 -14.35
N ARG A 110 11.84 -15.57 -13.17
CA ARG A 110 11.84 -14.11 -13.04
C ARG A 110 13.17 -13.50 -13.48
N SER A 111 14.29 -14.03 -13.01
CA SER A 111 15.63 -13.58 -13.43
C SER A 111 15.80 -13.68 -14.94
N ARG A 112 15.35 -14.78 -15.56
CA ARG A 112 15.40 -14.96 -17.01
C ARG A 112 14.51 -13.96 -17.75
N MET A 113 13.30 -13.69 -17.24
CA MET A 113 12.43 -12.67 -17.80
C MET A 113 13.05 -11.27 -17.72
N PHE A 114 13.70 -10.92 -16.62
CA PHE A 114 14.41 -9.64 -16.48
C PHE A 114 15.71 -9.57 -17.32
N GLN A 115 16.35 -10.71 -17.58
CA GLN A 115 17.49 -10.78 -18.49
C GLN A 115 17.07 -10.69 -19.96
N CYS A 116 15.88 -11.20 -20.34
CA CYS A 116 15.34 -11.10 -21.69
C CYS A 116 14.61 -9.77 -21.96
N ALA A 117 13.94 -9.20 -20.96
CA ALA A 117 13.34 -7.85 -21.00
C ALA A 117 14.45 -6.81 -20.74
N LEU A 118 15.36 -6.70 -21.70
CA LEU A 118 16.55 -5.87 -21.59
C LEU A 118 16.23 -4.35 -21.50
N PRO A 119 17.17 -3.57 -20.96
CA PRO A 119 17.30 -2.13 -21.21
C PRO A 119 17.21 -1.74 -22.69
N ASP A 120 17.54 -2.64 -23.61
CA ASP A 120 17.53 -2.40 -25.06
C ASP A 120 16.12 -2.26 -25.64
N GLU A 121 15.15 -3.08 -25.21
CA GLU A 121 13.75 -2.89 -25.63
C GLU A 121 13.21 -1.58 -25.06
N THR A 122 13.50 -1.29 -23.79
CA THR A 122 13.12 -0.03 -23.15
C THR A 122 13.77 1.17 -23.85
N ARG A 123 15.05 1.06 -24.22
CA ARG A 123 15.80 2.07 -24.97
C ARG A 123 15.21 2.26 -26.36
N LEU A 124 14.87 1.19 -27.05
CA LEU A 124 14.26 1.23 -28.38
C LEU A 124 12.86 1.87 -28.34
N GLN A 125 12.03 1.54 -27.34
CA GLN A 125 10.73 2.19 -27.16
C GLN A 125 10.88 3.67 -26.78
N THR A 126 11.88 4.02 -25.95
CA THR A 126 12.18 5.41 -25.60
C THR A 126 12.65 6.21 -26.81
N LEU A 127 13.48 5.60 -27.68
CA LEU A 127 13.90 6.21 -28.94
C LEU A 127 12.71 6.39 -29.91
N ARG A 128 11.83 5.39 -30.02
CA ARG A 128 10.59 5.50 -30.81
C ARG A 128 9.67 6.62 -30.30
N LEU A 129 9.50 6.73 -28.98
CA LEU A 129 8.72 7.80 -28.36
C LEU A 129 9.34 9.18 -28.63
N LYS A 130 10.67 9.30 -28.54
CA LYS A 130 11.38 10.53 -28.86
C LYS A 130 11.18 10.92 -30.32
N HIS A 131 11.36 9.96 -31.24
CA HIS A 131 11.14 10.19 -32.67
C HIS A 131 9.69 10.63 -32.97
N ALA A 132 8.70 9.97 -32.36
CA ALA A 132 7.30 10.34 -32.52
C ALA A 132 6.98 11.75 -31.99
N ARG A 133 7.64 12.18 -30.90
CA ARG A 133 7.50 13.55 -30.37
C ARG A 133 8.12 14.58 -31.30
N GLU A 134 9.29 14.28 -31.86
CA GLU A 134 9.96 15.15 -32.83
C GLU A 134 9.13 15.28 -34.12
N SER A 135 8.60 14.17 -34.65
CA SER A 135 7.73 14.21 -35.83
C SER A 135 6.43 14.98 -35.57
N LEU A 136 5.82 14.81 -34.38
CA LEU A 136 4.65 15.58 -34.00
C LEU A 136 4.97 17.07 -33.89
N ALA A 137 6.12 17.45 -33.33
CA ALA A 137 6.54 18.84 -33.26
C ALA A 137 6.75 19.46 -34.65
N MET A 138 7.32 18.71 -35.60
CA MET A 138 7.47 19.15 -36.99
C MET A 138 6.11 19.35 -37.67
N GLU A 139 5.17 18.43 -37.52
CA GLU A 139 3.83 18.58 -38.09
C GLU A 139 3.04 19.73 -37.45
N ARG A 140 3.19 19.94 -36.15
CA ARG A 140 2.62 21.12 -35.46
C ARG A 140 3.21 22.42 -35.98
N ALA A 141 4.52 22.48 -36.19
CA ALA A 141 5.17 23.67 -36.75
C ALA A 141 4.66 23.96 -38.17
N ARG A 142 4.53 22.93 -39.02
CA ARG A 142 3.93 23.05 -40.37
C ARG A 142 2.48 23.52 -40.33
N ALA A 143 1.69 23.01 -39.39
CA ALA A 143 0.30 23.43 -39.21
C ALA A 143 0.21 24.91 -38.77
N VAL A 144 1.09 25.36 -37.86
CA VAL A 144 1.19 26.77 -37.47
C VAL A 144 1.62 27.66 -38.64
N GLU A 145 2.54 27.19 -39.49
CA GLU A 145 2.94 27.90 -40.71
C GLU A 145 1.75 28.06 -41.67
N ARG A 146 0.92 27.02 -41.84
CA ARG A 146 -0.32 27.11 -42.62
C ARG A 146 -1.33 28.08 -42.00
N LEU A 147 -1.44 28.11 -40.67
CA LEU A 147 -2.30 29.08 -39.98
C LEU A 147 -1.85 30.52 -40.24
N ARG A 148 -0.54 30.78 -40.33
CA ARG A 148 -0.01 32.11 -40.68
C ARG A 148 -0.41 32.57 -42.08
N ILE A 149 -0.64 31.65 -43.01
CA ILE A 149 -1.15 31.97 -44.36
C ILE A 149 -2.63 32.34 -44.31
N VAL A 150 -3.43 31.63 -43.50
CA VAL A 150 -4.86 31.89 -43.34
C VAL A 150 -5.12 33.18 -42.54
N PHE A 151 -4.30 33.43 -41.52
CA PHE A 151 -4.37 34.59 -40.64
C PHE A 151 -3.10 35.43 -40.76
N PRO A 152 -2.94 36.21 -41.85
CA PRO A 152 -1.78 37.06 -42.02
C PRO A 152 -1.77 38.13 -40.92
N ILE A 153 -0.73 38.10 -40.09
CA ILE A 153 -0.44 39.14 -39.10
C ILE A 153 0.54 40.11 -39.75
N ALA A 154 0.11 41.35 -39.96
CA ALA A 154 0.94 42.41 -40.50
C ALA A 154 1.16 43.48 -39.44
N VAL A 155 2.35 44.08 -39.48
CA VAL A 155 2.71 45.21 -38.64
C VAL A 155 2.75 46.41 -39.57
N GLU A 156 1.72 47.24 -39.50
CA GLU A 156 1.64 48.48 -40.27
C GLU A 156 2.61 49.50 -39.66
N ARG A 157 3.47 50.04 -40.52
CA ARG A 157 4.35 51.15 -40.20
C ARG A 157 3.96 52.25 -41.16
N VAL A 158 3.19 53.22 -40.69
CA VAL A 158 2.93 54.41 -41.48
C VAL A 158 4.24 55.19 -41.49
N SER A 159 4.86 55.31 -42.67
CA SER A 159 5.91 56.29 -42.88
C SER A 159 5.27 57.66 -42.69
N VAL A 160 5.48 58.27 -41.53
CA VAL A 160 5.16 59.69 -41.34
C VAL A 160 5.82 60.42 -42.50
N GLU A 161 5.03 61.02 -43.39
CA GLU A 161 5.53 61.87 -44.46
C GLU A 161 6.39 62.95 -43.80
N ARG A 162 7.70 62.86 -44.00
CA ARG A 162 8.62 63.93 -43.66
C ARG A 162 8.29 65.06 -44.63
N ASP A 163 8.07 66.26 -44.10
CA ASP A 163 7.69 67.46 -44.84
C ASP A 163 8.32 67.54 -46.25
N PRO A 164 7.54 67.84 -47.31
CA PRO A 164 8.04 67.93 -48.68
C PRO A 164 8.85 69.21 -48.88
N GLY A 165 10.04 69.27 -48.29
CA GLY A 165 10.85 70.49 -48.29
C GLY A 165 12.33 70.32 -47.95
N LYS A 166 12.91 69.12 -48.10
CA LYS A 166 14.37 68.97 -48.12
C LYS A 166 14.80 67.74 -48.92
N ASP A 167 15.52 68.02 -49.99
CA ASP A 167 16.06 67.10 -50.99
C ASP A 167 16.84 65.92 -50.39
N GLU A 168 16.68 64.73 -50.97
CA GLU A 168 17.73 63.97 -51.68
C GLU A 168 17.23 62.59 -52.16
N THR A 169 17.17 62.42 -53.49
CA THR A 169 17.23 61.23 -54.39
C THR A 169 16.60 59.86 -54.04
N PRO A 170 15.98 59.16 -55.03
CA PRO A 170 15.37 57.84 -54.82
C PRO A 170 16.37 56.70 -55.10
N GLU A 171 16.93 56.08 -54.06
CA GLU A 171 17.60 54.79 -54.22
C GLU A 171 16.59 53.64 -54.10
N ARG A 172 16.12 53.17 -55.26
CA ARG A 172 15.62 51.81 -55.42
C ARG A 172 16.82 50.86 -55.32
N SER A 173 17.03 50.23 -54.16
CA SER A 173 17.87 49.03 -54.08
C SER A 173 17.09 47.90 -53.42
N ILE A 174 16.71 46.96 -54.28
CA ILE A 174 16.30 45.60 -53.96
C ILE A 174 17.31 45.03 -52.96
N ALA A 175 16.85 44.71 -51.75
CA ALA A 175 17.66 44.12 -50.70
C ALA A 175 17.99 42.65 -51.06
N GLU A 176 19.10 42.45 -51.75
CA GLU A 176 19.70 41.13 -51.93
C GLU A 176 20.26 40.62 -50.58
N ASN A 177 19.84 39.41 -50.23
CA ASN A 177 20.31 38.64 -49.08
C ASN A 177 21.82 38.42 -49.16
N ARG A 178 22.61 39.19 -48.40
CA ARG A 178 24.01 38.87 -48.08
C ARG A 178 24.25 39.10 -46.58
N PRO A 179 24.63 38.08 -45.79
CA PRO A 179 24.90 38.27 -44.38
C PRO A 179 26.33 38.78 -44.21
N THR A 180 26.52 40.10 -44.24
CA THR A 180 27.74 40.73 -43.74
C THR A 180 27.62 40.91 -42.23
N PHE A 181 28.47 40.18 -41.50
CA PHE A 181 28.68 40.34 -40.06
C PHE A 181 29.41 41.67 -39.80
N ALA A 182 28.67 42.77 -39.81
CA ALA A 182 29.12 44.04 -39.27
C ALA A 182 28.10 44.50 -38.23
N ASN A 183 28.52 44.52 -36.97
CA ASN A 183 27.83 45.11 -35.83
C ASN A 183 27.77 46.64 -35.96
N ALA A 184 27.18 47.14 -37.06
CA ALA A 184 26.74 48.51 -37.15
C ALA A 184 25.39 48.59 -36.45
N MET A 185 25.28 49.45 -35.44
CA MET A 185 24.03 49.86 -34.80
C MET A 185 23.02 50.21 -35.89
N ARG A 186 22.18 49.25 -36.29
CA ARG A 186 21.05 49.53 -37.16
C ARG A 186 20.14 50.49 -36.39
N PRO A 187 19.75 51.65 -36.95
CA PRO A 187 18.78 52.52 -36.30
C PRO A 187 17.56 51.66 -35.97
N ARG A 188 17.17 51.65 -34.69
CA ARG A 188 15.99 50.91 -34.23
C ARG A 188 14.83 51.39 -35.12
N PRO A 189 14.13 50.47 -35.82
CA PRO A 189 13.03 50.89 -36.66
C PRO A 189 12.02 51.67 -35.80
N PRO A 190 11.35 52.68 -36.37
CA PRO A 190 10.31 53.41 -35.65
C PRO A 190 9.28 52.43 -35.09
N PRO A 191 8.69 52.73 -33.92
CA PRO A 191 7.68 51.87 -33.32
C PRO A 191 6.56 51.60 -34.33
N PRO A 192 6.02 50.38 -34.34
CA PRO A 192 4.93 50.04 -35.25
C PRO A 192 3.74 50.94 -35.00
N THR A 193 3.08 51.38 -36.07
CA THR A 193 1.97 52.31 -35.97
C THR A 193 0.67 51.57 -35.67
N ALA A 194 0.48 50.37 -36.20
CA ALA A 194 -0.65 49.50 -35.88
C ALA A 194 -0.32 48.02 -36.16
N VAL A 195 -1.03 47.10 -35.51
CA VAL A 195 -0.97 45.65 -35.80
C VAL A 195 -2.30 45.21 -36.40
N THR A 196 -2.24 44.51 -37.53
CA THR A 196 -3.43 44.00 -38.21
C THR A 196 -3.39 42.48 -38.34
N VAL A 197 -4.57 41.86 -38.24
CA VAL A 197 -4.77 40.42 -38.52
C VAL A 197 -5.86 40.29 -39.56
N CYS A 198 -5.55 39.60 -40.66
CA CYS A 198 -6.43 39.54 -41.84
C CYS A 198 -6.83 40.93 -42.38
N GLY A 199 -5.96 41.94 -42.20
CA GLY A 199 -6.23 43.34 -42.56
C GLY A 199 -7.15 44.09 -41.58
N LEU A 200 -7.55 43.49 -40.45
CA LEU A 200 -8.34 44.15 -39.41
C LEU A 200 -7.43 44.62 -38.28
N ARG A 201 -7.63 45.85 -37.79
CA ARG A 201 -6.84 46.43 -36.70
C ARG A 201 -7.15 45.79 -35.35
N ILE A 202 -6.08 45.59 -34.58
CA ILE A 202 -6.15 45.12 -33.18
C ILE A 202 -5.69 46.27 -32.29
N PRO A 203 -6.36 46.50 -31.14
CA PRO A 203 -5.93 47.50 -30.18
C PRO A 203 -4.52 47.17 -29.66
N ASP A 204 -3.56 48.04 -29.98
CA ASP A 204 -2.19 48.00 -29.47
C ASP A 204 -1.96 49.26 -28.60
N PRO A 205 -1.42 49.16 -27.38
CA PRO A 205 -1.04 50.33 -26.58
C PRO A 205 -0.04 51.27 -27.27
N GLY A 206 0.67 50.81 -28.31
CA GLY A 206 1.54 51.63 -29.15
C GLY A 206 0.87 52.27 -30.37
N ASP A 207 -0.44 52.08 -30.58
CA ASP A 207 -1.15 52.60 -31.74
C ASP A 207 -1.26 54.14 -31.66
N ALA A 208 -0.72 54.81 -32.69
CA ALA A 208 -0.75 56.26 -32.81
C ALA A 208 -1.96 56.78 -33.62
N SER A 209 -2.74 55.87 -34.23
CA SER A 209 -3.91 56.20 -35.03
C SER A 209 -5.17 56.27 -34.15
N PRO A 210 -6.02 57.30 -34.32
CA PRO A 210 -7.32 57.30 -33.66
C PRO A 210 -8.18 56.14 -34.18
N ILE A 211 -8.83 55.44 -33.24
CA ILE A 211 -9.76 54.36 -33.53
C ILE A 211 -11.02 54.94 -34.17
N THR A 212 -11.24 54.66 -35.46
CA THR A 212 -12.39 55.21 -36.21
C THR A 212 -13.63 54.30 -36.16
N SER A 213 -13.46 52.98 -36.00
CA SER A 213 -14.56 52.01 -36.05
C SER A 213 -14.46 50.95 -34.94
N ALA A 214 -15.47 50.91 -34.07
CA ALA A 214 -15.60 49.91 -33.02
C ALA A 214 -15.86 48.52 -33.62
N ARG A 215 -16.54 48.47 -34.76
CA ARG A 215 -16.85 47.23 -35.48
C ARG A 215 -15.62 46.59 -36.10
N GLU A 216 -14.70 47.40 -36.61
CA GLU A 216 -13.41 46.92 -37.15
C GLU A 216 -12.57 46.27 -36.05
N ILE A 217 -12.41 46.95 -34.91
CA ILE A 217 -11.71 46.40 -33.75
C ILE A 217 -12.37 45.13 -33.26
N SER A 218 -13.70 45.14 -33.15
CA SER A 218 -14.43 43.98 -32.67
C SER A 218 -14.29 42.78 -33.62
N ALA A 219 -14.25 43.03 -34.93
CA ALA A 219 -13.97 42.00 -35.92
C ALA A 219 -12.53 41.49 -35.79
N GLY A 220 -11.54 42.38 -35.62
CA GLY A 220 -10.14 42.03 -35.40
C GLY A 220 -9.93 41.18 -34.14
N LEU A 221 -10.61 41.53 -33.04
CA LEU A 221 -10.65 40.76 -31.81
C LEU A 221 -11.31 39.38 -31.98
N GLY A 222 -12.37 39.28 -32.78
CA GLY A 222 -12.96 37.99 -33.12
C GLY A 222 -12.02 37.10 -33.93
N VAL A 223 -11.37 37.65 -34.95
CA VAL A 223 -10.43 36.91 -35.80
C VAL A 223 -9.21 36.46 -35.00
N THR A 224 -8.70 37.28 -34.08
CA THR A 224 -7.61 36.87 -33.18
C THR A 224 -8.05 35.76 -32.21
N LEU A 225 -9.28 35.81 -31.70
CA LEU A 225 -9.83 34.72 -30.90
C LEU A 225 -9.87 33.41 -31.69
N ALA A 226 -10.33 33.44 -32.94
CA ALA A 226 -10.35 32.27 -33.82
C ALA A 226 -8.94 31.73 -34.07
N LEU A 227 -7.97 32.60 -34.35
CA LEU A 227 -6.56 32.23 -34.49
C LEU A 227 -6.01 31.56 -33.22
N LEU A 228 -6.31 32.11 -32.04
CA LEU A 228 -5.85 31.56 -30.76
C LEU A 228 -6.46 30.18 -30.47
N THR A 229 -7.77 30.01 -30.70
CA THR A 229 -8.44 28.72 -30.53
C THR A 229 -7.88 27.65 -31.46
N LEU A 230 -7.64 27.99 -32.73
CA LEU A 230 -7.02 27.08 -33.71
C LEU A 230 -5.55 26.80 -33.41
N SER A 231 -4.80 27.80 -32.95
CA SER A 231 -3.39 27.62 -32.58
C SER A 231 -3.27 26.68 -31.37
N ALA A 232 -4.15 26.85 -30.38
CA ALA A 232 -4.16 25.99 -29.20
C ALA A 232 -4.55 24.55 -29.55
N SER A 233 -5.51 24.33 -30.45
CA SER A 233 -5.89 22.98 -30.90
C SER A 233 -4.75 22.30 -31.67
N VAL A 234 -4.06 23.03 -32.56
CA VAL A 234 -2.89 22.51 -33.28
C VAL A 234 -1.73 22.19 -32.33
N LEU A 235 -1.44 23.08 -31.37
CA LEU A 235 -0.36 22.88 -30.41
C LEU A 235 -0.71 21.85 -29.33
N GLY A 236 -1.98 21.47 -29.19
CA GLY A 236 -2.48 20.67 -28.08
C GLY A 236 -2.26 21.36 -26.73
N ALA A 237 -2.32 22.70 -26.71
CA ALA A 237 -2.10 23.50 -25.52
C ALA A 237 -3.43 23.64 -24.75
N PRO A 238 -3.42 23.50 -23.41
CA PRO A 238 -4.61 23.71 -22.60
C PRO A 238 -5.03 25.17 -22.64
N LEU A 239 -6.30 25.42 -22.92
CA LEU A 239 -6.90 26.75 -22.89
C LEU A 239 -7.58 27.00 -21.54
N LEU A 240 -7.11 28.02 -20.81
CA LEU A 240 -7.74 28.45 -19.55
C LEU A 240 -9.12 29.09 -19.79
N HIS A 241 -9.27 29.78 -20.92
CA HIS A 241 -10.52 30.42 -21.33
C HIS A 241 -11.02 29.82 -22.63
N ARG A 242 -12.32 29.64 -22.74
CA ARG A 242 -12.99 29.20 -23.97
C ARG A 242 -13.54 30.40 -24.72
N GLY A 243 -13.57 30.30 -26.05
CA GLY A 243 -14.01 31.35 -26.95
C GLY A 243 -15.09 30.86 -27.90
N GLU A 244 -16.08 31.70 -28.16
CA GLU A 244 -17.09 31.53 -29.19
C GLU A 244 -16.86 32.61 -30.25
N PHE A 245 -16.36 32.19 -31.41
CA PHE A 245 -16.11 33.07 -32.54
C PHE A 245 -17.44 33.41 -33.24
N ARG A 246 -17.81 34.69 -33.25
CA ARG A 246 -18.98 35.23 -33.96
C ARG A 246 -18.64 36.51 -34.72
N GLY A 247 -17.46 36.56 -35.35
CA GLY A 247 -16.96 37.77 -36.02
C GLY A 247 -16.88 38.94 -35.02
N SER A 248 -17.54 40.05 -35.32
CA SER A 248 -17.58 41.25 -34.47
C SER A 248 -18.30 41.08 -33.13
N GLU A 249 -19.02 39.98 -32.89
CA GLU A 249 -19.75 39.75 -31.63
C GLU A 249 -19.18 38.57 -30.83
N SER A 250 -17.87 38.35 -30.94
CA SER A 250 -17.19 37.23 -30.30
C SER A 250 -17.23 37.30 -28.78
N ARG A 251 -17.26 36.13 -28.12
CA ARG A 251 -17.41 36.03 -26.67
C ARG A 251 -16.39 35.07 -26.07
N VAL A 252 -16.02 35.30 -24.81
CA VAL A 252 -15.04 34.50 -24.07
C VAL A 252 -15.60 34.18 -22.68
N TRP A 253 -15.32 33.00 -22.14
CA TRP A 253 -15.67 32.66 -20.77
C TRP A 253 -14.60 31.79 -20.13
N THR A 254 -14.60 31.79 -18.80
CA THR A 254 -13.83 30.83 -18.01
C THR A 254 -14.74 29.64 -17.71
N PRO A 255 -14.36 28.42 -18.10
CA PRO A 255 -15.13 27.24 -17.74
C PRO A 255 -15.07 27.00 -16.23
N GLY A 256 -16.16 26.50 -15.63
CA GLY A 256 -16.23 26.21 -14.19
C GLY A 256 -15.39 24.99 -13.79
N SER A 257 -15.33 24.01 -14.68
CA SER A 257 -14.45 22.84 -14.58
C SER A 257 -13.78 22.55 -15.93
N PHE A 258 -12.74 21.72 -15.91
CA PHE A 258 -12.04 21.31 -17.13
C PHE A 258 -12.96 20.64 -18.16
N TRP A 259 -14.04 19.98 -17.70
CA TRP A 259 -14.98 19.22 -18.53
C TRP A 259 -16.14 20.06 -19.06
N ASP A 260 -16.28 21.32 -18.60
CA ASP A 260 -17.38 22.18 -19.02
C ASP A 260 -17.02 22.90 -20.32
N ASP A 261 -17.77 22.60 -21.37
CA ASP A 261 -17.61 23.28 -22.66
C ASP A 261 -18.41 24.59 -22.73
N GLU A 262 -19.45 24.78 -21.93
CA GLU A 262 -20.27 25.99 -21.88
C GLU A 262 -20.34 26.52 -20.44
N PRO A 263 -20.40 27.85 -20.17
CA PRO A 263 -20.53 28.30 -18.80
C PRO A 263 -21.85 27.81 -18.21
N GLU A 264 -21.83 27.36 -16.95
CA GLU A 264 -23.08 27.06 -16.24
C GLU A 264 -24.03 28.24 -16.38
N ALA A 265 -25.29 27.96 -16.76
CA ALA A 265 -26.32 28.98 -16.88
C ALA A 265 -26.30 29.83 -15.61
N ALA A 266 -25.96 31.11 -15.77
CA ALA A 266 -25.71 32.00 -14.65
C ALA A 266 -26.87 31.93 -13.66
N LYS A 267 -26.63 31.33 -12.48
CA LYS A 267 -27.58 31.41 -11.38
C LYS A 267 -27.82 32.90 -11.10
N PRO A 268 -29.08 33.38 -11.02
CA PRO A 268 -29.36 34.79 -10.77
C PRO A 268 -28.70 35.20 -9.46
N GLY A 269 -27.67 36.08 -9.55
CA GLY A 269 -26.86 36.54 -8.41
C GLY A 269 -25.39 36.10 -8.41
N SER A 270 -24.96 35.17 -9.28
CA SER A 270 -23.55 34.80 -9.43
C SER A 270 -22.80 35.80 -10.32
N ARG A 271 -21.70 36.40 -9.82
CA ARG A 271 -20.81 37.29 -10.59
C ARG A 271 -20.00 36.56 -11.66
N THR A 272 -20.01 35.23 -11.70
CA THR A 272 -18.91 34.44 -12.28
C THR A 272 -19.25 33.48 -13.42
N ALA A 273 -20.42 33.53 -14.05
CA ALA A 273 -20.72 32.59 -15.16
C ALA A 273 -21.48 33.23 -16.34
N GLY A 274 -21.07 34.43 -16.77
CA GLY A 274 -21.55 35.04 -18.00
C GLY A 274 -20.50 34.98 -19.10
N LYS A 275 -20.93 34.71 -20.34
CA LYS A 275 -20.07 34.91 -21.52
C LYS A 275 -19.64 36.39 -21.58
N LEU A 276 -18.35 36.67 -21.43
CA LEU A 276 -17.77 38.00 -21.55
C LEU A 276 -17.75 38.41 -23.03
N ARG A 277 -18.04 39.69 -23.28
CA ARG A 277 -18.04 40.26 -24.63
C ARG A 277 -16.61 40.65 -25.01
N LEU A 278 -16.14 40.13 -26.14
CA LEU A 278 -14.85 40.50 -26.74
C LEU A 278 -15.08 41.50 -27.89
N TYR A 279 -15.94 42.49 -27.66
CA TYR A 279 -16.28 43.51 -28.64
C TYR A 279 -16.71 44.80 -27.94
N LEU A 280 -16.51 45.91 -28.62
CA LEU A 280 -16.90 47.23 -28.16
C LEU A 280 -18.32 47.55 -28.66
N PRO A 281 -19.26 47.94 -27.78
CA PRO A 281 -20.56 48.41 -28.22
C PRO A 281 -20.42 49.75 -28.95
N GLU A 282 -21.23 49.98 -30.00
CA GLU A 282 -21.16 51.20 -30.83
C GLU A 282 -21.30 52.50 -30.01
N LYS A 283 -21.97 52.44 -28.86
CA LYS A 283 -22.24 53.57 -27.95
C LYS A 283 -21.01 54.19 -27.27
N TYR A 284 -19.81 53.60 -27.43
CA TYR A 284 -18.61 54.01 -26.71
C TYR A 284 -17.60 54.80 -27.58
N LEU A 285 -17.93 55.10 -28.84
CA LEU A 285 -17.10 55.99 -29.66
C LEU A 285 -17.55 57.45 -29.53
N PRO A 286 -16.60 58.41 -29.46
CA PRO A 286 -16.92 59.83 -29.52
C PRO A 286 -17.29 60.18 -30.97
N GLY A 287 -18.59 60.22 -31.29
CA GLY A 287 -19.06 60.54 -32.63
C GLY A 287 -20.57 60.68 -32.83
N ASP A 288 -21.40 60.08 -31.97
CA ASP A 288 -22.87 60.15 -32.06
C ASP A 288 -23.51 60.90 -30.88
N ALA A 289 -23.01 62.10 -30.58
CA ALA A 289 -23.67 63.10 -29.73
C ALA A 289 -23.71 64.44 -30.46
#